data_AF-A0A558J7P7-F1
#
_entry.id   AF-A0A558J7P7-F1
#
_cell.length_a   1.000
_cell.length_b   1.000
_cell.length_c   1.000
_cell.angle_alpha   90.00
_cell.angle_beta   90.00
_cell.angle_gamma   90.00
#
_symmetry.space_group_name_H-M   'P 1'
#
loop_
_entity.id
_entity.type
_entity.pdbx_description
1 polymer ?
#
loop_
_entity_poly.entity_id
_entity_poly.type
_entity_poly.pdbx_seq_one_letter_code
_entity_poly.pdbx_strand_id
1 'polypeptide(L)'
;MKREFDLKLKDFPTIPNSLRKNATKNFAKSSVDIDIARLFHHYYIDKHGKCPPSPDLSQFEPAMFLTNENAFRFSGSGFGNYPAAKQAGSNQLGQALFRWFLHDHCGITYFAHMHNCLNRSVHRGFGQIKINRVDDGDVPDYLCAKNTNQICIGEAKGRYRSIGFRTKEFDNWRNQFNRIEVVDKGGAKISVKGYIIGSRFATEKSPRVRSTIFAEDPATPGERGLSEMESDFIRKGIVSLHYARIVEKMNMPLLAAALESGSQISDELRPRATVWEFQLGIDNLPKRYVGGYWPKANGFLPFRIENGKPVHNPSDPFRLDSEDPTFIGIEESIFKQVAALARSNDNAGINVSQYPDPGPFYSAISTLRDGSIVAPSEFFIPVDVVEY
;
A
#
# COMPACT_ATOMS: atom_id res chain seq x y z
N MET A 1 -17.72 -3.35 4.33
CA MET A 1 -18.73 -2.54 3.60
C MET A 1 -18.25 -2.38 2.17
N LYS A 2 -19.10 -2.67 1.17
CA LYS A 2 -18.75 -2.50 -0.25
C LYS A 2 -19.41 -1.25 -0.84
N ARG A 3 -18.71 -0.55 -1.71
CA ARG A 3 -19.21 0.65 -2.41
C ARG A 3 -18.87 0.60 -3.90
N GLU A 4 -19.81 1.01 -4.74
CA GLU A 4 -19.69 0.96 -6.20
C GLU A 4 -18.99 2.22 -6.75
N PHE A 5 -18.02 2.02 -7.64
CA PHE A 5 -17.44 3.04 -8.52
C PHE A 5 -17.72 2.71 -9.97
N ASP A 6 -18.07 3.72 -10.78
CA ASP A 6 -18.02 3.57 -12.23
C ASP A 6 -16.55 3.35 -12.67
N LEU A 7 -16.36 2.57 -13.74
CA LEU A 7 -15.05 2.20 -14.25
C LEU A 7 -14.89 2.60 -15.71
N LYS A 8 -13.75 3.22 -16.02
CA LYS A 8 -13.29 3.53 -17.38
C LYS A 8 -11.86 3.05 -17.52
N LEU A 9 -11.61 2.18 -18.50
CA LEU A 9 -10.29 1.65 -18.82
C LEU A 9 -9.83 2.17 -20.19
N LYS A 10 -8.54 2.47 -20.33
CA LYS A 10 -7.91 2.87 -21.59
C LYS A 10 -6.55 2.20 -21.74
N ASP A 11 -6.24 1.76 -22.95
CA ASP A 11 -4.95 1.21 -23.37
C ASP A 11 -4.48 -0.05 -22.62
N PHE A 12 -5.39 -0.79 -21.97
CA PHE A 12 -5.10 -2.13 -21.43
C PHE A 12 -5.08 -3.15 -22.56
N PRO A 13 -3.92 -3.72 -22.96
CA PRO A 13 -3.88 -4.72 -24.03
C PRO A 13 -4.65 -5.97 -23.64
N THR A 14 -4.58 -6.31 -22.35
CA THR A 14 -5.35 -7.38 -21.72
C THR A 14 -5.95 -6.84 -20.42
N ILE A 15 -7.27 -6.74 -20.38
CA ILE A 15 -8.00 -6.29 -19.19
C ILE A 15 -7.84 -7.36 -18.10
N PRO A 16 -7.54 -7.00 -16.85
CA PRO A 16 -7.48 -7.97 -15.77
C PRO A 16 -8.81 -8.71 -15.57
N ASN A 17 -8.75 -10.02 -15.27
CA ASN A 17 -9.93 -10.88 -15.18
C ASN A 17 -11.00 -10.34 -14.21
N SER A 18 -10.59 -9.77 -13.07
CA SER A 18 -11.51 -9.19 -12.07
C SER A 18 -12.28 -7.96 -12.60
N LEU A 19 -11.76 -7.30 -13.64
CA LEU A 19 -12.35 -6.14 -14.30
C LEU A 19 -13.10 -6.48 -15.59
N ARG A 20 -13.13 -7.75 -16.02
CA ARG A 20 -13.88 -8.16 -17.21
C ARG A 20 -15.34 -8.43 -16.89
N LYS A 21 -16.24 -8.02 -17.78
CA LYS A 21 -17.68 -8.36 -17.71
C LYS A 21 -17.92 -9.86 -17.80
N ASN A 22 -17.09 -10.56 -18.58
CA ASN A 22 -17.06 -12.00 -18.70
C ASN A 22 -15.58 -12.46 -18.72
N ALA A 23 -15.21 -13.47 -17.94
CA ALA A 23 -13.84 -13.95 -17.83
C ALA A 23 -13.20 -14.28 -19.19
N THR A 24 -13.99 -14.78 -20.15
CA THR A 24 -13.50 -15.23 -21.46
C THR A 24 -13.39 -14.10 -22.50
N LYS A 25 -14.00 -12.93 -22.26
CA LYS A 25 -14.01 -11.82 -23.23
C LYS A 25 -13.30 -10.60 -22.66
N ASN A 26 -12.45 -9.97 -23.47
CA ASN A 26 -11.68 -8.77 -23.09
C ASN A 26 -12.54 -7.49 -23.09
N PHE A 27 -13.69 -7.52 -22.42
CA PHE A 27 -14.59 -6.38 -22.26
C PHE A 27 -14.64 -5.94 -20.81
N ALA A 28 -14.38 -4.65 -20.56
CA ALA A 28 -14.42 -4.08 -19.22
C ALA A 28 -15.84 -4.11 -18.62
N LYS A 29 -15.91 -4.28 -17.29
CA LYS A 29 -17.10 -3.91 -16.52
C LYS A 29 -17.31 -2.40 -16.57
N SER A 30 -18.56 -1.98 -16.39
CA SER A 30 -18.92 -0.56 -16.25
C SER A 30 -18.69 -0.01 -14.85
N SER A 31 -18.57 -0.87 -13.84
CA SER A 31 -18.34 -0.52 -12.45
C SER A 31 -17.57 -1.60 -11.70
N VAL A 32 -17.06 -1.24 -10.52
CA VAL A 32 -16.32 -2.11 -9.62
C VAL A 32 -16.73 -1.83 -8.17
N ASP A 33 -16.78 -2.88 -7.36
CA ASP A 33 -17.02 -2.78 -5.92
C ASP A 33 -15.70 -2.62 -5.17
N ILE A 34 -15.68 -1.67 -4.25
CA ILE A 34 -14.54 -1.41 -3.36
C ILE A 34 -14.91 -1.83 -1.95
N ASP A 35 -14.09 -2.70 -1.36
CA ASP A 35 -14.17 -2.96 0.07
C ASP A 35 -13.48 -1.83 0.85
N ILE A 36 -14.27 -1.12 1.65
CA ILE A 36 -13.79 0.03 2.41
C ILE A 36 -12.73 -0.36 3.46
N ALA A 37 -12.80 -1.56 4.05
CA ALA A 37 -11.80 -2.02 5.01
C ALA A 37 -10.44 -2.31 4.35
N ARG A 38 -10.45 -2.80 3.10
CA ARG A 38 -9.22 -2.96 2.30
C ARG A 38 -8.68 -1.61 1.87
N LEU A 39 -9.56 -0.70 1.44
CA LEU A 39 -9.15 0.67 1.08
C LEU A 39 -8.51 1.41 2.25
N PHE A 40 -9.02 1.22 3.48
CA PHE A 40 -8.45 1.77 4.69
C PHE A 40 -6.98 1.39 4.85
N HIS A 41 -6.61 0.12 4.65
CA HIS A 41 -5.23 -0.33 4.82
C HIS A 41 -4.28 0.38 3.85
N HIS A 42 -4.66 0.41 2.56
CA HIS A 42 -3.88 1.14 1.58
C HIS A 42 -3.76 2.61 1.97
N TYR A 43 -4.84 3.24 2.42
CA TYR A 43 -4.83 4.63 2.88
C TYR A 43 -3.92 4.87 4.09
N TYR A 44 -4.02 4.00 5.10
CA TYR A 44 -3.25 4.08 6.34
C TYR A 44 -1.74 4.03 6.08
N ILE A 45 -1.28 3.07 5.26
CA ILE A 45 0.14 2.88 4.96
C ILE A 45 0.82 4.18 4.51
N ASP A 46 0.09 5.04 3.79
CA ASP A 46 0.63 6.30 3.28
C ASP A 46 0.32 7.54 4.09
N LYS A 47 -0.90 7.67 4.61
CA LYS A 47 -1.30 8.92 5.25
C LYS A 47 -0.66 9.09 6.62
N HIS A 48 -0.60 8.01 7.40
CA HIS A 48 -0.17 8.07 8.78
C HIS A 48 1.29 7.68 8.89
N GLY A 49 2.05 8.36 9.76
CA GLY A 49 3.41 7.98 10.11
C GLY A 49 3.40 6.78 11.07
N LYS A 50 4.00 6.94 12.26
CA LYS A 50 3.84 6.02 13.39
C LYS A 50 2.47 6.22 14.06
N CYS A 51 2.07 5.26 14.91
CA CYS A 51 0.81 5.30 15.66
C CYS A 51 -0.45 5.34 14.77
N PRO A 52 -0.84 4.19 14.15
CA PRO A 52 -2.10 4.08 13.42
C PRO A 52 -3.30 4.55 14.23
N PRO A 53 -4.31 5.18 13.60
CA PRO A 53 -5.65 5.19 14.16
C PRO A 53 -6.20 3.76 14.21
N SER A 54 -7.27 3.52 14.98
CA SER A 54 -7.92 2.22 14.96
C SER A 54 -8.37 1.88 13.53
N PRO A 55 -8.19 0.64 13.07
CA PRO A 55 -8.69 0.17 11.78
C PRO A 55 -10.22 0.04 11.73
N ASP A 56 -10.92 0.36 12.82
CA ASP A 56 -12.37 0.53 12.79
C ASP A 56 -12.76 1.48 11.65
N LEU A 57 -13.70 1.03 10.82
CA LEU A 57 -14.29 1.81 9.74
C LEU A 57 -14.87 3.14 10.23
N SER A 58 -15.33 3.22 11.48
CA SER A 58 -15.80 4.47 12.08
C SER A 58 -14.68 5.53 12.21
N GLN A 59 -13.42 5.10 12.28
CA GLN A 59 -12.24 5.96 12.39
C GLN A 59 -11.56 6.17 11.03
N PHE A 60 -12.00 5.48 9.98
CA PHE A 60 -11.59 5.78 8.61
C PHE A 60 -12.26 7.08 8.17
N GLU A 61 -11.52 8.20 8.24
CA GLU A 61 -12.03 9.53 7.92
C GLU A 61 -12.86 9.58 6.60
N PRO A 62 -12.39 9.01 5.47
CA PRO A 62 -13.21 8.80 4.29
C PRO A 62 -14.58 8.16 4.48
N ALA A 63 -14.68 7.09 5.26
CA ALA A 63 -15.94 6.41 5.46
C ALA A 63 -16.95 7.25 6.25
N MET A 64 -16.51 8.09 7.18
CA MET A 64 -17.39 8.99 7.94
C MET A 64 -18.16 9.97 7.05
N PHE A 65 -17.58 10.33 5.90
CA PHE A 65 -18.18 11.23 4.94
C PHE A 65 -18.92 10.50 3.82
N LEU A 66 -19.00 9.18 3.81
CA LEU A 66 -19.78 8.47 2.79
C LEU A 66 -21.28 8.55 3.12
N THR A 67 -22.10 8.64 2.08
CA THR A 67 -23.55 8.44 2.24
C THR A 67 -23.85 6.98 2.57
N ASN A 68 -25.08 6.73 3.00
CA ASN A 68 -25.57 5.37 3.27
C ASN A 68 -25.88 4.57 1.98
N GLU A 69 -25.74 5.19 0.80
CA GLU A 69 -25.99 4.56 -0.49
C GLU A 69 -24.90 3.55 -0.87
N ASN A 70 -25.23 2.62 -1.78
CA ASN A 70 -24.23 1.69 -2.32
C ASN A 70 -23.20 2.39 -3.22
N ALA A 71 -23.58 3.47 -3.90
CA ALA A 71 -22.64 4.25 -4.69
C ALA A 71 -21.60 4.89 -3.77
N PHE A 72 -20.32 4.89 -4.18
CA PHE A 72 -19.31 5.64 -3.46
C PHE A 72 -19.57 7.13 -3.63
N ARG A 73 -20.32 7.73 -2.70
CA ARG A 73 -20.72 9.14 -2.74
C ARG A 73 -20.44 9.76 -1.39
N PHE A 74 -19.88 10.95 -1.41
CA PHE A 74 -19.69 11.73 -0.19
C PHE A 74 -20.95 12.52 0.18
N SER A 75 -21.27 12.54 1.47
CA SER A 75 -22.26 13.43 2.07
C SER A 75 -21.82 14.89 1.95
N GLY A 76 -22.80 15.77 1.83
CA GLY A 76 -22.58 17.21 1.72
C GLY A 76 -21.59 17.57 0.61
N SER A 77 -20.43 18.12 0.99
CA SER A 77 -19.42 18.63 0.05
C SER A 77 -18.13 17.79 -0.06
N GLY A 78 -18.09 16.63 0.61
CA GLY A 78 -16.90 15.78 0.72
C GLY A 78 -15.87 16.28 1.75
N PHE A 79 -14.62 15.84 1.61
CA PHE A 79 -13.52 16.18 2.51
C PHE A 79 -13.22 17.66 2.53
N GLY A 80 -13.10 18.24 3.72
CA GLY A 80 -12.59 19.59 3.91
C GLY A 80 -13.54 20.69 3.43
N ASN A 81 -13.49 21.84 4.12
CA ASN A 81 -14.39 22.95 3.83
C ASN A 81 -13.80 24.01 2.89
N TYR A 82 -12.51 23.90 2.53
CA TYR A 82 -11.80 24.85 1.66
C TYR A 82 -10.94 24.13 0.60
N PRO A 83 -10.54 24.81 -0.50
CA PRO A 83 -9.94 24.16 -1.67
C PRO A 83 -8.68 23.33 -1.40
N ALA A 84 -7.76 23.83 -0.57
CA ALA A 84 -6.51 23.12 -0.28
C ALA A 84 -6.75 21.84 0.55
N ALA A 85 -7.63 21.87 1.56
CA ALA A 85 -8.04 20.66 2.28
C ALA A 85 -8.72 19.65 1.37
N LYS A 86 -9.60 20.10 0.46
CA LYS A 86 -10.25 19.25 -0.55
C LYS A 86 -9.22 18.55 -1.43
N GLN A 87 -8.25 19.31 -1.93
CA GLN A 87 -7.20 18.80 -2.81
C GLN A 87 -6.31 17.78 -2.08
N ALA A 88 -5.88 18.09 -0.85
CA ALA A 88 -5.05 17.20 -0.06
C ALA A 88 -5.78 15.88 0.25
N GLY A 89 -7.01 15.97 0.78
CA GLY A 89 -7.82 14.80 1.13
C GLY A 89 -8.17 13.94 -0.10
N SER A 90 -8.54 14.57 -1.22
CA SER A 90 -8.84 13.84 -2.45
C SER A 90 -7.60 13.18 -3.06
N ASN A 91 -6.43 13.83 -2.99
CA ASN A 91 -5.18 13.24 -3.46
C ASN A 91 -4.78 12.02 -2.62
N GLN A 92 -4.84 12.12 -1.28
CA GLN A 92 -4.54 10.99 -0.38
C GLN A 92 -5.45 9.78 -0.64
N LEU A 93 -6.75 10.02 -0.81
CA LEU A 93 -7.69 8.95 -1.16
C LEU A 93 -7.43 8.40 -2.57
N GLY A 94 -7.06 9.26 -3.52
CA GLY A 94 -6.65 8.85 -4.87
C GLY A 94 -5.44 7.93 -4.87
N GLN A 95 -4.44 8.21 -4.02
CA GLN A 95 -3.26 7.34 -3.82
C GLN A 95 -3.65 5.98 -3.22
N ALA A 96 -4.55 5.96 -2.23
CA ALA A 96 -5.08 4.72 -1.69
C ALA A 96 -5.84 3.90 -2.74
N LEU A 97 -6.68 4.55 -3.56
CA LEU A 97 -7.40 3.90 -4.65
C LEU A 97 -6.48 3.39 -5.75
N PHE A 98 -5.40 4.11 -6.05
CA PHE A 98 -4.35 3.66 -6.98
C PHE A 98 -3.73 2.34 -6.48
N ARG A 99 -3.27 2.31 -5.22
CA ARG A 99 -2.68 1.09 -4.63
C ARG A 99 -3.69 -0.04 -4.59
N TRP A 100 -4.90 0.22 -4.12
CA TRP A 100 -5.99 -0.74 -4.09
C TRP A 100 -6.26 -1.31 -5.48
N PHE A 101 -6.36 -0.46 -6.51
CA PHE A 101 -6.67 -0.91 -7.87
C PHE A 101 -5.54 -1.79 -8.43
N LEU A 102 -4.28 -1.35 -8.31
CA LEU A 102 -3.15 -2.14 -8.77
C LEU A 102 -2.98 -3.43 -7.96
N HIS A 103 -3.31 -3.41 -6.67
CA HIS A 103 -3.30 -4.58 -5.81
C HIS A 103 -4.41 -5.55 -6.21
N ASP A 104 -5.68 -5.19 -6.08
CA ASP A 104 -6.80 -6.13 -6.25
C ASP A 104 -7.02 -6.53 -7.71
N HIS A 105 -6.62 -5.70 -8.68
CA HIS A 105 -6.88 -5.95 -10.09
C HIS A 105 -5.64 -6.24 -10.91
N CYS A 106 -4.50 -5.59 -10.65
CA CYS A 106 -3.27 -5.83 -11.42
C CYS A 106 -2.30 -6.80 -10.75
N GLY A 107 -2.58 -7.20 -9.49
CA GLY A 107 -1.74 -8.12 -8.72
C GLY A 107 -0.43 -7.52 -8.22
N ILE A 108 -0.23 -6.20 -8.33
CA ILE A 108 0.93 -5.48 -7.80
C ILE A 108 0.88 -5.52 -6.28
N THR A 109 2.01 -5.76 -5.62
CA THR A 109 2.04 -5.93 -4.16
C THR A 109 2.92 -4.89 -3.50
N TYR A 110 4.07 -4.58 -4.12
CA TYR A 110 5.07 -3.68 -3.56
C TYR A 110 5.00 -2.31 -4.21
N PHE A 111 5.04 -1.27 -3.38
CA PHE A 111 4.91 0.13 -3.79
C PHE A 111 6.01 0.94 -3.10
N ALA A 112 6.94 1.47 -3.89
CA ALA A 112 7.94 2.44 -3.47
C ALA A 112 7.52 3.82 -3.94
N HIS A 113 7.55 4.81 -3.04
CA HIS A 113 7.30 6.19 -3.44
C HIS A 113 8.43 6.70 -4.34
N MET A 114 8.08 7.35 -5.44
CA MET A 114 9.04 7.78 -6.44
C MET A 114 10.08 8.76 -5.88
N HIS A 115 9.71 9.60 -4.91
CA HIS A 115 10.67 10.51 -4.26
C HIS A 115 11.80 9.76 -3.52
N ASN A 116 11.57 8.51 -3.10
CA ASN A 116 12.60 7.65 -2.50
C ASN A 116 13.42 6.88 -3.54
N CYS A 117 13.01 6.91 -4.80
CA CYS A 117 13.71 6.27 -5.92
C CYS A 117 14.56 7.27 -6.70
N LEU A 118 14.09 8.52 -6.83
CA LEU A 118 14.68 9.52 -7.71
C LEU A 118 16.03 10.03 -7.25
N ASN A 119 16.96 10.16 -8.21
CA ASN A 119 18.24 10.83 -8.06
C ASN A 119 19.09 10.35 -6.87
N ARG A 120 18.80 9.16 -6.31
CA ARG A 120 19.61 8.57 -5.24
C ARG A 120 20.89 7.95 -5.80
N SER A 121 21.95 7.97 -5.00
CA SER A 121 23.07 7.04 -5.18
C SER A 121 22.50 5.63 -5.27
N VAL A 122 23.02 4.79 -6.17
CA VAL A 122 22.37 3.53 -6.55
C VAL A 122 22.07 2.70 -5.29
N HIS A 123 20.79 2.69 -4.89
CA HIS A 123 20.32 1.85 -3.81
C HIS A 123 20.74 0.43 -4.17
N ARG A 124 21.43 -0.30 -3.28
CA ARG A 124 22.02 -1.61 -3.59
C ARG A 124 21.02 -2.54 -4.29
N GLY A 125 19.75 -2.49 -3.84
CA GLY A 125 18.64 -3.18 -4.46
C GLY A 125 18.52 -2.94 -5.97
N PHE A 126 18.61 -1.68 -6.44
CA PHE A 126 18.50 -1.31 -7.86
C PHE A 126 19.71 -1.71 -8.73
N GLY A 127 20.75 -2.32 -8.16
CA GLY A 127 21.90 -2.83 -8.90
C GLY A 127 22.74 -1.69 -9.49
N GLN A 128 22.61 -1.44 -10.79
CA GLN A 128 23.25 -0.32 -11.50
C GLN A 128 22.25 0.54 -12.28
N ILE A 129 20.95 0.33 -12.02
CA ILE A 129 19.89 1.05 -12.68
C ILE A 129 19.60 2.32 -11.89
N LYS A 130 19.44 3.42 -12.61
CA LYS A 130 19.11 4.72 -12.02
C LYS A 130 17.78 5.20 -12.53
N ILE A 131 17.06 5.91 -11.66
CA ILE A 131 15.82 6.60 -12.00
C ILE A 131 16.09 8.07 -11.78
N ASN A 132 16.24 8.80 -12.89
CA ASN A 132 16.62 10.20 -12.86
C ASN A 132 15.41 11.06 -13.18
N ARG A 133 15.39 12.25 -12.58
CA ARG A 133 14.54 13.33 -13.05
C ARG A 133 15.25 14.08 -14.18
N VAL A 134 14.55 14.29 -15.29
CA VAL A 134 15.10 14.95 -16.49
C VAL A 134 14.42 16.28 -16.81
N ASP A 135 13.30 16.61 -16.15
CA ASP A 135 12.55 17.85 -16.35
C ASP A 135 11.85 18.33 -15.07
N ASP A 136 11.47 19.59 -15.04
CA ASP A 136 10.81 20.26 -13.92
C ASP A 136 9.32 19.91 -13.79
N GLY A 137 8.77 20.17 -12.59
CA GLY A 137 7.38 19.87 -12.24
C GLY A 137 7.11 18.44 -11.73
N ASP A 138 5.85 18.14 -11.43
CA ASP A 138 5.44 16.88 -10.80
C ASP A 138 5.89 15.63 -11.58
N VAL A 139 6.33 14.61 -10.86
CA VAL A 139 6.75 13.30 -11.36
C VAL A 139 5.74 12.23 -10.91
N PRO A 140 5.73 11.05 -11.54
CA PRO A 140 4.84 9.96 -11.12
C PRO A 140 5.02 9.63 -9.64
N ASP A 141 3.94 9.25 -8.96
CA ASP A 141 3.94 9.01 -7.51
C ASP A 141 4.72 7.75 -7.08
N TYR A 142 4.74 6.67 -7.87
CA TYR A 142 5.24 5.35 -7.44
C TYR A 142 6.13 4.64 -8.46
N LEU A 143 7.02 3.80 -7.94
CA LEU A 143 7.60 2.66 -8.61
C LEU A 143 7.08 1.39 -7.94
N CYS A 144 6.50 0.46 -8.70
CA CYS A 144 5.76 -0.67 -8.16
C CYS A 144 6.22 -2.00 -8.74
N ALA A 145 6.02 -3.08 -7.98
CA ALA A 145 6.34 -4.43 -8.42
C ALA A 145 5.34 -5.47 -7.92
N LYS A 146 5.10 -6.51 -8.73
CA LYS A 146 4.55 -7.80 -8.25
C LYS A 146 5.64 -8.82 -8.03
N ASN A 147 6.43 -9.04 -9.07
CA ASN A 147 7.51 -10.02 -9.18
C ASN A 147 8.55 -9.50 -10.19
N THR A 148 9.54 -10.33 -10.54
CA THR A 148 10.61 -9.98 -11.49
C THR A 148 10.11 -9.65 -12.89
N ASN A 149 8.87 -10.01 -13.26
CA ASN A 149 8.37 -9.79 -14.62
C ASN A 149 7.36 -8.64 -14.71
N GLN A 150 7.07 -7.97 -13.60
CA GLN A 150 6.04 -6.94 -13.52
C GLN A 150 6.51 -5.80 -12.63
N ILE A 151 7.27 -4.91 -13.26
CA ILE A 151 7.66 -3.60 -12.71
C ILE A 151 6.89 -2.53 -13.48
N CYS A 152 6.34 -1.56 -12.75
CA CYS A 152 5.63 -0.44 -13.34
C CYS A 152 5.88 0.88 -12.59
N ILE A 153 5.68 1.97 -13.30
CA ILE A 153 5.64 3.33 -12.78
C ILE A 153 4.18 3.73 -12.64
N GLY A 154 3.85 4.33 -11.51
CA GLY A 154 2.49 4.60 -11.09
C GLY A 154 2.24 6.08 -10.87
N GLU A 155 1.13 6.59 -11.39
CA GLU A 155 0.66 7.95 -11.19
C GLU A 155 -0.75 7.92 -10.62
N ALA A 156 -0.95 8.57 -9.47
CA ALA A 156 -2.17 8.49 -8.67
C ALA A 156 -2.80 9.86 -8.47
N LYS A 157 -4.08 9.99 -8.84
CA LYS A 157 -4.79 11.27 -8.72
C LYS A 157 -6.21 11.08 -8.23
N GLY A 158 -6.66 11.91 -7.30
CA GLY A 158 -8.03 11.88 -6.79
C GLY A 158 -8.60 13.28 -6.65
N ARG A 159 -9.81 13.53 -7.19
CA ARG A 159 -10.37 14.90 -7.34
C ARG A 159 -11.90 14.90 -7.31
N TYR A 160 -12.49 16.04 -6.98
CA TYR A 160 -13.94 16.28 -7.13
C TYR A 160 -14.34 16.84 -8.50
N ARG A 161 -13.40 17.55 -9.16
CA ARG A 161 -13.64 18.18 -10.47
C ARG A 161 -13.76 17.12 -11.57
N SER A 162 -14.42 17.51 -12.67
CA SER A 162 -14.55 16.65 -13.84
C SER A 162 -13.17 16.27 -14.39
N ILE A 163 -12.99 14.99 -14.70
CA ILE A 163 -11.80 14.43 -15.34
C ILE A 163 -12.23 13.38 -16.35
N GLY A 164 -11.37 13.12 -17.33
CA GLY A 164 -11.53 12.04 -18.30
C GLY A 164 -10.32 11.95 -19.22
N PHE A 165 -10.20 10.86 -19.98
CA PHE A 165 -9.00 10.59 -20.79
C PHE A 165 -8.65 11.66 -21.83
N ARG A 166 -9.60 12.53 -22.22
CA ARG A 166 -9.40 13.62 -23.20
C ARG A 166 -9.28 15.00 -22.55
N THR A 167 -9.23 15.06 -21.22
CA THR A 167 -9.09 16.34 -20.49
C THR A 167 -7.64 16.75 -20.40
N LYS A 168 -7.37 18.06 -20.44
CA LYS A 168 -6.02 18.63 -20.31
C LYS A 168 -5.34 18.17 -19.02
N GLU A 169 -6.10 18.02 -17.95
CA GLU A 169 -5.63 17.48 -16.67
C GLU A 169 -5.04 16.07 -16.82
N PHE A 170 -5.71 15.20 -17.57
CA PHE A 170 -5.24 13.83 -17.77
C PHE A 170 -4.01 13.79 -18.69
N ASP A 171 -3.97 14.64 -19.72
CA ASP A 171 -2.77 14.82 -20.55
C ASP A 171 -1.56 15.29 -19.74
N ASN A 172 -1.77 16.20 -18.79
CA ASN A 172 -0.70 16.63 -17.88
C ASN A 172 -0.15 15.47 -17.04
N TRP A 173 -0.98 14.49 -16.64
CA TRP A 173 -0.54 13.30 -15.91
C TRP A 173 0.27 12.35 -16.79
N ARG A 174 -0.14 12.16 -18.05
CA ARG A 174 0.66 11.40 -19.03
C ARG A 174 2.04 12.03 -19.21
N ASN A 175 2.10 13.35 -19.30
CA ASN A 175 3.36 14.07 -19.48
C ASN A 175 4.32 13.93 -18.29
N GLN A 176 3.85 13.57 -17.09
CA GLN A 176 4.75 13.35 -15.95
C GLN A 176 5.72 12.19 -16.18
N PHE A 177 5.32 11.17 -16.94
CA PHE A 177 6.20 10.04 -17.29
C PHE A 177 7.38 10.46 -18.17
N ASN A 178 7.28 11.59 -18.88
CA ASN A 178 8.38 12.14 -19.69
C ASN A 178 9.41 12.91 -18.85
N ARG A 179 9.11 13.18 -17.57
CA ARG A 179 9.98 13.95 -16.68
C ARG A 179 10.95 13.07 -15.89
N ILE A 180 10.85 11.76 -16.08
CA ILE A 180 11.76 10.79 -15.49
C ILE A 180 12.31 9.88 -16.58
N GLU A 181 13.51 9.34 -16.35
CA GLU A 181 14.10 8.30 -17.16
C GLU A 181 14.58 7.16 -16.27
N VAL A 182 14.44 5.93 -16.76
CA VAL A 182 15.08 4.76 -16.17
C VAL A 182 16.25 4.40 -17.06
N VAL A 183 17.47 4.38 -16.52
CA VAL A 183 18.69 4.13 -17.29
C VAL A 183 19.50 2.98 -16.70
N ASP A 184 20.11 2.19 -17.57
CA ASP A 184 21.03 1.13 -17.17
C ASP A 184 22.43 1.66 -16.79
N LYS A 185 23.36 0.73 -16.51
CA LYS A 185 24.76 1.05 -16.20
C LYS A 185 25.46 1.83 -17.33
N GLY A 186 25.10 1.58 -18.58
CA GLY A 186 25.66 2.23 -19.77
C GLY A 186 24.97 3.55 -20.12
N GLY A 187 23.92 3.95 -19.39
CA GLY A 187 23.12 5.14 -19.66
C GLY A 187 22.04 4.95 -20.72
N ALA A 188 21.76 3.71 -21.17
CA ALA A 188 20.70 3.46 -22.14
C ALA A 188 19.32 3.54 -21.48
N LYS A 189 18.36 4.15 -22.17
CA LYS A 189 17.00 4.38 -21.66
C LYS A 189 16.15 3.11 -21.73
N ILE A 190 15.57 2.75 -20.59
CA ILE A 190 14.74 1.58 -20.42
C ILE A 190 13.26 2.00 -20.33
N SER A 191 12.42 1.40 -21.17
CA SER A 191 10.97 1.53 -21.08
C SER A 191 10.45 0.59 -19.99
N VAL A 192 9.65 1.15 -19.09
CA VAL A 192 8.99 0.44 -18.00
C VAL A 192 7.48 0.54 -18.18
N LYS A 193 6.69 -0.39 -17.64
CA LYS A 193 5.24 -0.29 -17.75
C LYS A 193 4.69 0.95 -17.02
N GLY A 194 3.72 1.67 -17.58
CA GLY A 194 3.08 2.82 -16.91
C GLY A 194 1.67 2.49 -16.42
N TYR A 195 1.23 3.12 -15.33
CA TYR A 195 -0.16 3.11 -14.89
C TYR A 195 -0.58 4.48 -14.37
N ILE A 196 -1.72 4.98 -14.86
CA ILE A 196 -2.37 6.18 -14.32
C ILE A 196 -3.73 5.76 -13.76
N ILE A 197 -3.95 5.97 -12.47
CA ILE A 197 -5.27 5.77 -11.84
C ILE A 197 -5.78 7.13 -11.34
N GLY A 198 -6.74 7.68 -12.08
CA GLY A 198 -7.45 8.90 -11.74
C GLY A 198 -8.82 8.60 -11.15
N SER A 199 -9.13 9.15 -9.99
CA SER A 199 -10.44 9.00 -9.32
C SER A 199 -11.19 10.32 -9.28
N ARG A 200 -12.44 10.29 -9.77
CA ARG A 200 -13.41 11.37 -9.58
C ARG A 200 -14.36 11.00 -8.46
N PHE A 201 -14.51 11.89 -7.49
CA PHE A 201 -15.42 11.70 -6.36
C PHE A 201 -16.72 12.47 -6.54
N ALA A 202 -17.85 11.78 -6.39
CA ALA A 202 -19.17 12.35 -6.36
C ALA A 202 -19.56 12.81 -4.94
N THR A 203 -20.44 13.80 -4.88
CA THR A 203 -20.99 14.35 -3.63
C THR A 203 -22.51 14.48 -3.76
N GLU A 204 -23.23 14.61 -2.65
CA GLU A 204 -24.67 14.92 -2.66
C GLU A 204 -24.99 16.24 -3.36
N LYS A 205 -24.08 17.22 -3.30
CA LYS A 205 -24.20 18.49 -4.06
C LYS A 205 -24.17 18.32 -5.58
N SER A 206 -23.80 17.14 -6.07
CA SER A 206 -23.78 16.82 -7.51
C SER A 206 -24.43 15.45 -7.75
N PRO A 207 -25.76 15.34 -7.60
CA PRO A 207 -26.45 14.05 -7.55
C PRO A 207 -26.36 13.27 -8.87
N ARG A 208 -26.27 13.98 -10.01
CA ARG A 208 -26.12 13.36 -11.34
C ARG A 208 -24.72 12.85 -11.64
N VAL A 209 -23.73 13.23 -10.83
CA VAL A 209 -22.34 12.76 -10.98
C VAL A 209 -22.18 11.48 -10.18
N ARG A 210 -21.57 10.47 -10.78
CA ARG A 210 -21.13 9.24 -10.11
C ARG A 210 -19.62 9.30 -9.86
N SER A 211 -19.16 8.65 -8.80
CA SER A 211 -17.73 8.47 -8.61
C SER A 211 -17.20 7.52 -9.67
N THR A 212 -16.05 7.82 -10.23
CA THR A 212 -15.52 7.10 -11.39
C THR A 212 -14.01 6.93 -11.27
N ILE A 213 -13.54 5.71 -11.52
CA ILE A 213 -12.13 5.40 -11.71
C ILE A 213 -11.82 5.42 -13.21
N PHE A 214 -10.81 6.20 -13.57
CA PHE A 214 -10.19 6.26 -14.88
C PHE A 214 -8.81 5.61 -14.78
N ALA A 215 -8.68 4.39 -15.31
CA ALA A 215 -7.41 3.68 -15.34
C ALA A 215 -6.86 3.66 -16.76
N GLU A 216 -5.59 4.02 -16.90
CA GLU A 216 -4.85 3.94 -18.15
C GLU A 216 -3.54 3.19 -17.94
N ASP A 217 -3.16 2.40 -18.95
CA ASP A 217 -1.90 1.65 -19.03
C ASP A 217 -1.03 2.27 -20.14
N PRO A 218 -0.47 3.50 -19.93
CA PRO A 218 0.27 4.18 -20.98
C PRO A 218 1.66 3.55 -21.19
N ALA A 219 2.18 3.68 -22.41
CA ALA A 219 3.59 3.44 -22.67
C ALA A 219 4.45 4.49 -21.95
N THR A 220 5.62 4.09 -21.44
CA THR A 220 6.62 5.03 -20.90
C THR A 220 7.79 5.18 -21.87
N PRO A 221 8.51 6.32 -21.81
CA PRO A 221 9.70 6.53 -22.65
C PRO A 221 10.75 5.45 -22.45
N GLY A 222 11.46 5.09 -23.52
CA GLY A 222 12.59 4.17 -23.50
C GLY A 222 12.71 3.37 -24.79
N GLU A 223 13.90 2.83 -25.05
CA GLU A 223 14.24 2.19 -26.32
C GLU A 223 14.12 0.67 -26.26
N ARG A 224 14.27 0.11 -25.05
CA ARG A 224 14.18 -1.33 -24.78
C ARG A 224 13.47 -1.62 -23.45
N GLY A 225 12.99 -2.85 -23.30
CA GLY A 225 12.51 -3.35 -22.01
C GLY A 225 13.67 -3.72 -21.06
N LEU A 226 13.31 -4.01 -19.81
CA LEU A 226 14.22 -4.58 -18.81
C LEU A 226 14.59 -6.02 -19.17
N SER A 227 15.85 -6.39 -18.95
CA SER A 227 16.26 -7.80 -18.88
C SER A 227 15.77 -8.45 -17.57
N GLU A 228 15.81 -9.78 -17.50
CA GLU A 228 15.41 -10.52 -16.30
C GLU A 228 16.26 -10.14 -15.07
N MET A 229 17.58 -10.00 -15.26
CA MET A 229 18.50 -9.60 -14.20
C MET A 229 18.23 -8.17 -13.72
N GLU A 230 18.05 -7.22 -14.64
CA GLU A 230 17.71 -5.84 -14.31
C GLU A 230 16.39 -5.75 -13.56
N SER A 231 15.42 -6.57 -13.95
CA SER A 231 14.12 -6.61 -13.31
C SER A 231 14.20 -7.18 -11.89
N ASP A 232 15.05 -8.19 -11.63
CA ASP A 232 15.24 -8.68 -10.26
C ASP A 232 15.90 -7.63 -9.35
N PHE A 233 16.87 -6.87 -9.86
CA PHE A 233 17.43 -5.74 -9.12
C PHE A 233 16.37 -4.68 -8.82
N ILE A 234 15.69 -4.14 -9.84
CA ILE A 234 14.69 -3.09 -9.59
C ILE A 234 13.63 -3.56 -8.59
N ARG A 235 13.14 -4.80 -8.73
CA ARG A 235 12.20 -5.41 -7.78
C ARG A 235 12.72 -5.38 -6.36
N LYS A 236 13.97 -5.79 -6.11
CA LYS A 236 14.57 -5.79 -4.76
C LYS A 236 14.59 -4.40 -4.13
N GLY A 237 14.95 -3.38 -4.91
CA GLY A 237 14.90 -1.99 -4.43
C GLY A 237 13.47 -1.56 -4.09
N ILE A 238 12.48 -1.88 -4.93
CA ILE A 238 11.07 -1.59 -4.66
C ILE A 238 10.59 -2.29 -3.38
N VAL A 239 10.90 -3.58 -3.21
CA VAL A 239 10.55 -4.37 -2.02
C VAL A 239 11.19 -3.77 -0.77
N SER A 240 12.47 -3.40 -0.83
CA SER A 240 13.19 -2.81 0.30
C SER A 240 12.54 -1.49 0.73
N LEU A 241 12.32 -0.57 -0.23
CA LEU A 241 11.69 0.73 0.04
C LEU A 241 10.24 0.60 0.51
N HIS A 242 9.51 -0.39 0.01
CA HIS A 242 8.15 -0.69 0.46
C HIS A 242 8.14 -1.12 1.93
N TYR A 243 8.94 -2.12 2.29
CA TYR A 243 8.99 -2.62 3.67
C TYR A 243 9.66 -1.66 4.65
N ALA A 244 10.61 -0.82 4.22
CA ALA A 244 11.22 0.22 5.05
C ALA A 244 10.16 1.06 5.77
N ARG A 245 9.10 1.44 5.04
CA ARG A 245 7.99 2.23 5.58
C ARG A 245 7.08 1.44 6.49
N ILE A 246 6.92 0.13 6.29
CA ILE A 246 6.09 -0.71 7.17
C ILE A 246 6.82 -0.93 8.50
N VAL A 247 8.10 -1.31 8.47
CA VAL A 247 8.87 -1.57 9.69
C VAL A 247 9.17 -0.30 10.48
N GLU A 248 9.23 0.88 9.83
CA GLU A 248 9.27 2.17 10.51
C GLU A 248 8.04 2.37 11.42
N LYS A 249 6.84 1.98 10.94
CA LYS A 249 5.59 2.05 11.71
C LYS A 249 5.52 1.05 12.85
N MET A 250 6.27 -0.05 12.74
CA MET A 250 6.48 -1.03 13.81
C MET A 250 7.55 -0.57 14.81
N ASN A 251 8.05 0.66 14.67
CA ASN A 251 9.11 1.24 15.48
C ASN A 251 10.45 0.47 15.43
N MET A 252 10.83 0.01 14.23
CA MET A 252 12.11 -0.66 13.97
C MET A 252 13.04 0.23 13.13
N PRO A 253 13.57 1.34 13.69
CA PRO A 253 14.29 2.36 12.91
C PRO A 253 15.57 1.84 12.26
N LEU A 254 16.31 0.93 12.92
CA LEU A 254 17.52 0.34 12.35
C LEU A 254 17.21 -0.46 11.08
N LEU A 255 16.14 -1.27 11.11
CA LEU A 255 15.70 -2.06 9.97
C LEU A 255 15.15 -1.16 8.86
N ALA A 256 14.36 -0.14 9.22
CA ALA A 256 13.83 0.84 8.27
C ALA A 256 14.95 1.56 7.52
N ALA A 257 15.95 2.07 8.25
CA ALA A 257 17.08 2.81 7.67
C ALA A 257 17.94 1.92 6.75
N ALA A 258 18.17 0.66 7.14
CA ALA A 258 18.91 -0.29 6.32
C ALA A 258 18.19 -0.62 5.00
N LEU A 259 16.89 -0.88 5.07
CA LEU A 259 16.05 -1.13 3.89
C LEU A 259 15.88 0.11 3.01
N GLU A 260 15.85 1.31 3.59
CA GLU A 260 15.68 2.55 2.82
C GLU A 260 16.95 2.97 2.08
N SER A 261 18.11 2.80 2.71
CA SER A 261 19.41 3.17 2.14
C SER A 261 20.02 2.04 1.30
N GLY A 262 19.55 0.81 1.48
CA GLY A 262 20.19 -0.39 0.95
C GLY A 262 21.49 -0.76 1.68
N SER A 263 21.73 -0.22 2.88
CA SER A 263 22.87 -0.56 3.73
C SER A 263 22.66 -1.88 4.45
N GLN A 264 23.75 -2.51 4.88
CA GLN A 264 23.71 -3.74 5.66
C GLN A 264 23.63 -3.45 7.16
N ILE A 265 22.80 -4.20 7.88
CA ILE A 265 22.85 -4.26 9.35
C ILE A 265 24.01 -5.19 9.76
N SER A 266 24.88 -4.71 10.65
CA SER A 266 25.95 -5.53 11.24
C SER A 266 25.40 -6.76 11.97
N ASP A 267 26.11 -7.88 11.90
CA ASP A 267 25.75 -9.11 12.62
C ASP A 267 25.81 -8.95 14.15
N GLU A 268 26.54 -7.93 14.63
CA GLU A 268 26.60 -7.56 16.05
C GLU A 268 25.32 -6.86 16.53
N LEU A 269 24.61 -6.18 15.63
CA LEU A 269 23.35 -5.52 15.95
C LEU A 269 22.20 -6.50 15.76
N ARG A 270 21.59 -6.95 16.86
CA ARG A 270 20.47 -7.91 16.85
C ARG A 270 19.17 -7.24 17.31
N PRO A 271 18.42 -6.57 16.41
CA PRO A 271 17.13 -6.00 16.76
C PRO A 271 16.21 -7.08 17.31
N ARG A 272 15.68 -6.83 18.51
CA ARG A 272 14.67 -7.68 19.14
C ARG A 272 13.30 -7.29 18.61
N ALA A 273 12.48 -8.28 18.31
CA ALA A 273 11.09 -8.09 17.94
C ALA A 273 10.19 -9.11 18.64
N THR A 274 8.98 -8.68 18.98
CA THR A 274 7.99 -9.54 19.61
C THR A 274 7.21 -10.30 18.54
N VAL A 275 7.06 -11.61 18.74
CA VAL A 275 6.16 -12.45 17.95
C VAL A 275 4.84 -12.55 18.68
N TRP A 276 3.77 -12.33 17.92
CA TRP A 276 2.40 -12.29 18.39
C TRP A 276 1.59 -13.39 17.72
N GLU A 277 0.76 -14.06 18.49
CA GLU A 277 -0.20 -15.03 17.99
C GLU A 277 -1.58 -14.39 17.82
N PHE A 278 -2.11 -14.44 16.61
CA PHE A 278 -3.44 -13.99 16.24
C PHE A 278 -4.49 -15.02 16.66
N GLN A 279 -5.45 -14.57 17.47
CA GLN A 279 -6.36 -15.44 18.22
C GLN A 279 -7.68 -15.75 17.50
N LEU A 280 -7.97 -15.07 16.39
CA LEU A 280 -9.20 -15.32 15.64
C LEU A 280 -9.06 -16.61 14.81
N GLY A 281 -9.93 -17.59 15.06
CA GLY A 281 -9.93 -18.91 14.41
C GLY A 281 -10.39 -18.87 12.95
N ILE A 282 -9.73 -18.08 12.11
CA ILE A 282 -10.03 -17.97 10.68
C ILE A 282 -9.12 -18.91 9.90
N ASP A 283 -9.75 -19.81 9.17
CA ASP A 283 -9.07 -20.70 8.24
C ASP A 283 -8.31 -19.87 7.19
N ASN A 284 -7.04 -20.22 6.95
CA ASN A 284 -6.14 -19.60 5.97
C ASN A 284 -5.52 -18.24 6.33
N LEU A 285 -5.63 -17.79 7.59
CA LEU A 285 -4.72 -16.77 8.13
C LEU A 285 -3.56 -17.45 8.88
N PRO A 286 -2.32 -16.95 8.78
CA PRO A 286 -1.19 -17.37 9.56
C PRO A 286 -1.49 -16.89 10.97
N LYS A 287 -1.05 -17.69 11.91
CA LYS A 287 -1.31 -17.42 13.31
C LYS A 287 -0.26 -16.50 13.90
N ARG A 288 0.88 -16.26 13.25
CA ARG A 288 2.02 -15.55 13.85
C ARG A 288 2.44 -14.32 13.06
N TYR A 289 2.64 -13.23 13.78
CA TYR A 289 3.06 -11.94 13.26
C TYR A 289 4.20 -11.37 14.10
N VAL A 290 5.15 -10.72 13.45
CA VAL A 290 6.16 -9.90 14.12
C VAL A 290 5.67 -8.47 14.13
N GLY A 291 5.69 -7.81 15.28
CA GLY A 291 5.26 -6.41 15.39
C GLY A 291 4.96 -5.96 16.79
N GLY A 292 4.03 -5.04 16.92
CA GLY A 292 3.65 -4.44 18.18
C GLY A 292 2.37 -3.62 18.05
N TYR A 293 1.96 -3.03 19.17
CA TYR A 293 0.78 -2.18 19.22
C TYR A 293 1.14 -0.77 19.68
N TRP A 294 0.34 0.19 19.24
CA TRP A 294 0.42 1.56 19.69
C TRP A 294 -0.67 1.82 20.74
N PRO A 295 -0.31 2.12 22.00
CA PRO A 295 -1.28 2.33 23.06
C PRO A 295 -2.11 3.58 22.80
N LYS A 296 -3.38 3.54 23.18
CA LYS A 296 -4.21 4.74 23.32
C LYS A 296 -4.04 5.34 24.71
N ALA A 297 -4.42 6.62 24.86
CA ALA A 297 -4.11 7.61 25.91
C ALA A 297 -3.77 7.14 27.36
N ASN A 298 -4.22 5.96 27.78
CA ASN A 298 -4.07 5.44 29.14
C ASN A 298 -3.01 4.32 29.30
N GLY A 299 -2.33 3.90 28.23
CA GLY A 299 -1.16 3.00 28.33
C GLY A 299 -1.45 1.58 28.84
N PHE A 300 -2.70 1.14 28.81
CA PHE A 300 -3.06 -0.23 29.22
C PHE A 300 -2.44 -1.26 28.27
N LEU A 301 -1.91 -2.34 28.86
CA LEU A 301 -1.45 -3.50 28.10
C LEU A 301 -2.67 -4.32 27.64
N PRO A 302 -2.71 -4.76 26.37
CA PRO A 302 -3.80 -5.62 25.85
C PRO A 302 -3.71 -7.07 26.35
N PHE A 303 -2.67 -7.39 27.11
CA PHE A 303 -2.45 -8.69 27.73
C PHE A 303 -1.99 -8.51 29.18
N ARG A 304 -2.19 -9.55 29.98
CA ARG A 304 -1.64 -9.67 31.34
C ARG A 304 -0.94 -11.00 31.49
N ILE A 305 -0.07 -11.12 32.48
CA ILE A 305 0.63 -12.37 32.76
C ILE A 305 -0.11 -13.11 33.86
N GLU A 306 -0.67 -14.27 33.54
CA GLU A 306 -1.28 -15.20 34.50
C GLU A 306 -0.47 -16.50 34.52
N ASN A 307 0.00 -16.91 35.70
CA ASN A 307 0.81 -18.12 35.87
C ASN A 307 2.02 -18.21 34.90
N GLY A 308 2.67 -17.07 34.66
CA GLY A 308 3.81 -16.96 33.74
C GLY A 308 3.45 -17.02 32.26
N LYS A 309 2.16 -17.07 31.90
CA LYS A 309 1.68 -17.07 30.52
C LYS A 309 0.94 -15.77 30.20
N PRO A 310 1.15 -15.21 29.00
CA PRO A 310 0.37 -14.09 28.54
C PRO A 310 -1.04 -14.56 28.22
N VAL A 311 -2.03 -13.88 28.81
CA VAL A 311 -3.45 -14.05 28.53
C VAL A 311 -4.05 -12.72 28.14
N HIS A 312 -5.15 -12.76 27.40
CA HIS A 312 -5.88 -11.56 27.04
C HIS A 312 -6.24 -10.75 28.30
N ASN A 313 -6.02 -9.45 28.26
CA ASN A 313 -6.44 -8.55 29.33
C ASN A 313 -7.69 -7.82 28.84
N PRO A 314 -8.89 -8.39 29.03
CA PRO A 314 -10.10 -7.69 28.63
C PRO A 314 -10.14 -6.37 29.39
N SER A 315 -10.40 -5.27 28.67
CA SER A 315 -10.85 -4.05 29.29
C SER A 315 -11.97 -4.38 30.27
N ASP A 316 -12.02 -3.68 31.41
CA ASP A 316 -13.11 -3.81 32.39
C ASP A 316 -14.45 -3.96 31.62
N PRO A 317 -15.15 -5.11 31.74
CA PRO A 317 -16.30 -5.40 30.89
C PRO A 317 -17.47 -4.44 31.16
N PHE A 318 -17.40 -3.64 32.23
CA PHE A 318 -18.35 -2.59 32.54
C PHE A 318 -17.96 -1.22 31.96
N ARG A 319 -16.74 -1.08 31.43
CA ARG A 319 -16.26 0.15 30.78
C ARG A 319 -16.47 0.10 29.28
N LEU A 320 -17.43 0.91 28.83
CA LEU A 320 -17.72 1.13 27.41
C LEU A 320 -16.80 2.16 26.76
N ASP A 321 -15.95 2.84 27.55
CA ASP A 321 -15.04 3.90 27.13
C ASP A 321 -13.59 3.42 26.92
N SER A 322 -13.36 2.10 26.97
CA SER A 322 -12.04 1.52 26.68
C SER A 322 -11.83 1.51 25.16
N GLU A 323 -10.88 2.31 24.68
CA GLU A 323 -10.44 2.24 23.29
C GLU A 323 -9.27 1.26 23.13
N ASP A 324 -9.42 0.29 22.24
CA ASP A 324 -8.37 -0.71 22.02
C ASP A 324 -7.13 -0.12 21.33
N PRO A 325 -5.92 -0.47 21.78
CA PRO A 325 -4.69 -0.19 21.06
C PRO A 325 -4.70 -0.79 19.66
N THR A 326 -3.95 -0.18 18.75
CA THR A 326 -3.86 -0.69 17.37
C THR A 326 -2.57 -1.47 17.16
N PHE A 327 -2.72 -2.74 16.79
CA PHE A 327 -1.64 -3.61 16.37
C PHE A 327 -1.23 -3.35 14.92
N ILE A 328 0.08 -3.36 14.68
CA ILE A 328 0.67 -3.45 13.35
C ILE A 328 1.77 -4.51 13.35
N GLY A 329 1.78 -5.33 12.31
CA GLY A 329 2.81 -6.35 12.14
C GLY A 329 2.92 -6.84 10.72
N ILE A 330 3.89 -7.73 10.53
CA ILE A 330 4.13 -8.48 9.30
C ILE A 330 4.11 -9.96 9.67
N GLU A 331 3.51 -10.80 8.82
CA GLU A 331 3.56 -12.25 8.99
C GLU A 331 5.00 -12.73 9.23
N GLU A 332 5.19 -13.64 10.20
CA GLU A 332 6.51 -13.97 10.73
C GLU A 332 7.51 -14.49 9.67
N SER A 333 7.06 -15.34 8.75
CA SER A 333 7.92 -15.89 7.69
C SER A 333 8.35 -14.82 6.68
N ILE A 334 7.46 -13.88 6.36
CA ILE A 334 7.76 -12.73 5.51
C ILE A 334 8.70 -11.77 6.24
N PHE A 335 8.45 -11.50 7.53
CA PHE A 335 9.34 -10.65 8.32
C PHE A 335 10.77 -11.20 8.36
N LYS A 336 10.95 -12.52 8.51
CA LYS A 336 12.27 -13.17 8.42
C LYS A 336 12.97 -12.89 7.10
N GLN A 337 12.24 -12.93 5.98
CA GLN A 337 12.79 -12.64 4.66
C GLN A 337 13.14 -11.16 4.49
N VAL A 338 12.34 -10.26 5.05
CA VAL A 338 12.60 -8.81 5.09
C VAL A 338 13.84 -8.49 5.94
N ALA A 339 13.97 -9.12 7.11
CA ALA A 339 15.16 -8.97 7.96
C ALA A 339 16.42 -9.52 7.25
N ALA A 340 16.32 -10.67 6.59
CA ALA A 340 17.41 -11.22 5.78
C ALA A 340 17.81 -10.28 4.62
N LEU A 341 16.86 -9.61 3.98
CA LEU A 341 17.12 -8.63 2.93
C LEU A 341 17.96 -7.44 3.41
N ALA A 342 17.78 -7.01 4.66
CA ALA A 342 18.56 -5.93 5.27
C ALA A 342 19.95 -6.38 5.80
N ARG A 343 20.13 -7.69 5.98
CA ARG A 343 21.38 -8.27 6.50
C ARG A 343 22.30 -8.84 5.43
N SER A 344 21.76 -9.24 4.28
CA SER A 344 22.57 -9.97 3.30
C SER A 344 23.50 -9.06 2.51
N ASN A 345 24.71 -9.55 2.29
CA ASN A 345 25.64 -9.00 1.31
C ASN A 345 25.40 -9.49 -0.12
N ASP A 346 24.69 -10.59 -0.25
CA ASP A 346 24.25 -11.06 -1.55
C ASP A 346 22.74 -11.20 -1.50
N ASN A 347 22.05 -10.20 -2.04
CA ASN A 347 20.61 -10.27 -2.18
C ASN A 347 20.22 -11.26 -3.31
N ALA A 348 21.16 -11.90 -4.01
CA ALA A 348 20.86 -13.00 -4.91
C ALA A 348 20.11 -14.11 -4.16
N GLY A 349 18.91 -14.43 -4.62
CA GLY A 349 18.08 -15.50 -4.06
C GLY A 349 17.05 -15.09 -3.01
N ILE A 350 17.12 -13.88 -2.40
CA ILE A 350 16.07 -13.44 -1.47
C ILE A 350 14.88 -12.93 -2.27
N ASN A 351 13.82 -13.74 -2.31
CA ASN A 351 12.53 -13.39 -2.88
C ASN A 351 11.48 -13.37 -1.77
N VAL A 352 11.06 -12.17 -1.37
CA VAL A 352 10.01 -12.03 -0.35
C VAL A 352 8.71 -12.61 -0.90
N SER A 353 8.25 -13.69 -0.27
CA SER A 353 7.02 -14.39 -0.59
C SER A 353 5.81 -13.47 -0.43
N GLN A 354 4.81 -13.68 -1.29
CA GLN A 354 3.51 -13.04 -1.12
C GLN A 354 2.66 -13.85 -0.16
N TYR A 355 1.97 -13.12 0.69
CA TYR A 355 1.01 -13.63 1.62
C TYR A 355 -0.31 -13.99 0.91
N PRO A 356 -0.94 -15.15 1.19
CA PRO A 356 -2.24 -15.50 0.63
C PRO A 356 -3.27 -14.42 0.97
N ASP A 357 -4.07 -14.01 -0.01
CA ASP A 357 -5.13 -13.03 0.23
C ASP A 357 -6.32 -13.72 0.95
N PRO A 358 -6.59 -13.40 2.22
CA PRO A 358 -7.66 -14.05 2.98
C PRO A 358 -9.05 -13.51 2.61
N GLY A 359 -9.11 -12.45 1.79
CA GLY A 359 -10.35 -11.71 1.55
C GLY A 359 -10.83 -10.96 2.80
N PRO A 360 -11.99 -10.28 2.70
CA PRO A 360 -12.58 -9.59 3.84
C PRO A 360 -13.28 -10.59 4.78
N PHE A 361 -12.93 -10.54 6.06
CA PHE A 361 -13.55 -11.40 7.08
C PHE A 361 -14.05 -10.62 8.31
N TYR A 362 -13.36 -9.54 8.70
CA TYR A 362 -13.78 -8.66 9.78
C TYR A 362 -13.38 -7.23 9.44
N SER A 363 -14.30 -6.28 9.59
CA SER A 363 -14.11 -4.92 9.07
C SER A 363 -13.03 -4.11 9.77
N ALA A 364 -12.69 -4.47 11.01
CA ALA A 364 -11.61 -3.82 11.75
C ALA A 364 -10.26 -4.55 11.61
N ILE A 365 -10.18 -5.63 10.84
CA ILE A 365 -8.89 -6.28 10.55
C ILE A 365 -8.62 -6.13 9.06
N SER A 366 -7.44 -5.62 8.75
CA SER A 366 -7.03 -5.48 7.37
C SER A 366 -5.66 -6.09 7.14
N THR A 367 -5.57 -6.91 6.10
CA THR A 367 -4.34 -7.60 5.67
C THR A 367 -4.10 -7.38 4.19
N LEU A 368 -2.84 -7.38 3.78
CA LEU A 368 -2.42 -7.27 2.37
C LEU A 368 -1.48 -8.41 1.98
N ARG A 369 -1.29 -8.61 0.68
CA ARG A 369 -0.42 -9.69 0.15
C ARG A 369 1.07 -9.49 0.43
N ASP A 370 1.47 -8.35 0.97
CA ASP A 370 2.80 -8.12 1.52
C ASP A 370 2.95 -8.70 2.95
N GLY A 371 1.91 -9.33 3.49
CA GLY A 371 1.91 -9.92 4.84
C GLY A 371 1.67 -8.92 5.97
N SER A 372 1.48 -7.63 5.65
CA SER A 372 1.17 -6.63 6.66
C SER A 372 -0.26 -6.80 7.19
N ILE A 373 -0.42 -6.50 8.48
CA ILE A 373 -1.70 -6.51 9.19
C ILE A 373 -1.86 -5.25 10.03
N VAL A 374 -3.07 -4.70 10.04
CA VAL A 374 -3.52 -3.67 10.98
C VAL A 374 -4.83 -4.13 11.60
N ALA A 375 -4.89 -4.15 12.93
CA ALA A 375 -5.99 -4.74 13.68
C ALA A 375 -6.04 -4.20 15.13
N PRO A 376 -7.18 -4.31 15.83
CA PRO A 376 -7.21 -4.12 17.28
C PRO A 376 -6.26 -5.09 17.98
N SER A 377 -5.53 -4.62 18.99
CA SER A 377 -4.53 -5.44 19.68
C SER A 377 -5.13 -6.56 20.52
N GLU A 378 -6.43 -6.49 20.86
CA GLU A 378 -7.16 -7.54 21.58
C GLU A 378 -7.11 -8.90 20.85
N PHE A 379 -6.95 -8.91 19.53
CA PHE A 379 -6.83 -10.16 18.78
C PHE A 379 -5.45 -10.81 18.85
N PHE A 380 -4.49 -10.26 19.60
CA PHE A 380 -3.11 -10.71 19.61
C PHE A 380 -2.58 -10.96 21.02
N ILE A 381 -1.90 -12.10 21.19
CA ILE A 381 -1.20 -12.44 22.43
C ILE A 381 0.30 -12.54 22.11
N PRO A 382 1.19 -11.89 22.87
CA PRO A 382 2.62 -12.02 22.63
C PRO A 382 3.04 -13.44 23.03
N VAL A 383 3.82 -14.13 22.19
CA VAL A 383 4.23 -15.52 22.44
C VAL A 383 5.75 -15.69 22.51
N ASP A 384 6.52 -14.76 21.94
CA ASP A 384 7.98 -14.86 21.92
C ASP A 384 8.63 -13.47 21.74
N VAL A 385 9.90 -13.36 22.09
CA VAL A 385 10.77 -12.23 21.74
C VAL A 385 12.01 -12.77 21.05
N VAL A 386 12.09 -12.56 19.74
CA VAL A 386 13.12 -13.13 18.87
C VAL A 386 14.12 -12.04 18.47
N GLU A 387 15.39 -12.41 18.41
CA GLU A 387 16.45 -11.61 17.80
C GLU A 387 16.50 -11.92 16.30
N TYR A 388 16.36 -10.87 15.48
CA TYR A 388 16.42 -10.97 14.03
C TYR A 388 17.68 -10.38 13.47
#